data_AF-A0A964LM74-F1
#
_entry.id   AF-A0A964LM74-F1
#
_cell.length_a   1.000
_cell.length_b   1.000
_cell.length_c   1.000
_cell.angle_alpha   90.00
_cell.angle_beta   90.00
_cell.angle_gamma   90.00
#
_symmetry.space_group_name_H-M   'P 1'
#
loop_
_entity.id
_entity.type
_entity.pdbx_description
1 polymer ?
#
loop_
_entity_poly.entity_id
_entity_poly.type
_entity_poly.pdbx_seq_one_letter_code
_entity_poly.pdbx_strand_id
1 'polypeptide(L)'
;MVIEPRQVPPGALYRWTAQALQLIVRGAGAWLGLILLLCLAIFAGQRLPLLSGILSLLALLGSMLVAARVDQTEKASITDVLSTLRQHGQTLLAYSVAIALVGALIWVLLLARPGVPWWTVLYSERNIVTALSESWFIALRQVFVYSAYALGLSFFALNIPGLTSFLQFPCTTLLGLPFRSAYRAGAAGQMKNLAPMLGVGLLFVLLPVIVVLALPPLVPLLYCFLGALAYVGFREIFLGISANREWASAGFRLPGRRSQSP
;
A
#
# COMPACT_ATOMS: atom_id res chain seq x y z
N MET A 1 -20.73 -5.87 15.65
CA MET A 1 -20.02 -7.16 15.58
C MET A 1 -18.52 -6.87 15.62
N VAL A 2 -17.79 -7.36 16.63
CA VAL A 2 -16.34 -7.18 16.72
C VAL A 2 -15.69 -8.39 16.05
N ILE A 3 -14.99 -8.19 14.93
CA ILE A 3 -14.23 -9.25 14.28
C ILE A 3 -12.88 -9.33 14.95
N GLU A 4 -12.64 -10.39 15.72
CA GLU A 4 -11.35 -10.58 16.38
C GLU A 4 -10.28 -11.02 15.37
N PRO A 5 -9.07 -10.41 15.42
CA PRO A 5 -7.98 -10.81 14.54
C PRO A 5 -7.49 -12.22 14.90
N ARG A 6 -7.20 -13.02 13.87
CA ARG A 6 -6.65 -14.36 14.00
C ARG A 6 -5.13 -14.31 14.00
N GLN A 7 -4.52 -15.29 14.66
CA GLN A 7 -3.09 -15.53 14.54
C GLN A 7 -2.86 -16.37 13.27
N VAL A 8 -1.95 -15.92 12.41
CA VAL A 8 -1.67 -16.60 11.15
C VAL A 8 -0.60 -17.68 11.34
N PRO A 9 -0.66 -18.79 10.59
CA PRO A 9 0.34 -19.85 10.69
C PRO A 9 1.71 -19.39 10.20
N PRO A 10 2.80 -20.03 10.66
CA PRO A 10 4.17 -19.69 10.25
C PRO A 10 4.32 -19.72 8.73
N GLY A 11 5.25 -18.92 8.20
CA GLY A 11 5.43 -18.75 6.75
C GLY A 11 4.36 -17.87 6.08
N ALA A 12 3.59 -17.10 6.86
CA ALA A 12 2.54 -16.22 6.32
C ALA A 12 3.06 -15.22 5.30
N LEU A 13 4.20 -14.55 5.57
CA LEU A 13 4.79 -13.58 4.65
C LEU A 13 5.06 -14.15 3.25
N TYR A 14 5.59 -15.38 3.19
CA TYR A 14 5.83 -16.07 1.93
C TYR A 14 4.52 -16.36 1.18
N ARG A 15 3.51 -16.91 1.89
CA ARG A 15 2.18 -17.15 1.29
C ARG A 15 1.53 -15.86 0.80
N TRP A 16 1.59 -14.80 1.60
CA TRP A 16 1.03 -13.49 1.24
C TRP A 16 1.74 -12.91 0.02
N THR A 17 3.06 -13.04 -0.05
CA THR A 17 3.85 -12.59 -1.21
C THR A 17 3.45 -13.34 -2.47
N ALA A 18 3.37 -14.67 -2.42
CA ALA A 18 2.94 -15.48 -3.55
C ALA A 18 1.52 -15.11 -4.01
N GLN A 19 0.59 -14.94 -3.08
CA GLN A 19 -0.80 -14.57 -3.38
C GLN A 19 -0.94 -13.15 -3.91
N ALA A 20 -0.14 -12.21 -3.39
CA ALA A 20 -0.10 -10.85 -3.89
C ALA A 20 0.38 -10.80 -5.34
N LEU A 21 1.45 -11.54 -5.67
CA LEU A 21 1.93 -11.66 -7.05
C LEU A 21 0.87 -12.26 -7.98
N GLN A 22 0.14 -13.30 -7.53
CA GLN A 22 -0.97 -13.87 -8.30
C GLN A 22 -2.08 -12.84 -8.57
N LEU A 23 -2.47 -12.03 -7.59
CA LEU A 23 -3.47 -10.98 -7.78
C LEU A 23 -3.01 -9.93 -8.79
N ILE A 24 -1.72 -9.58 -8.78
CA ILE A 24 -1.17 -8.65 -9.78
C ILE A 24 -1.27 -9.23 -11.18
N VAL A 25 -0.88 -10.49 -11.38
CA VAL A 25 -0.95 -11.14 -12.71
C VAL A 25 -2.40 -11.14 -13.23
N ARG A 26 -3.38 -11.38 -12.36
CA ARG A 26 -4.82 -11.38 -12.72
C ARG A 26 -5.37 -9.98 -13.04
N GLY A 27 -4.86 -8.94 -12.39
CA GLY A 27 -5.33 -7.56 -12.53
C GLY A 27 -4.40 -6.62 -13.31
N ALA A 28 -3.37 -7.13 -13.97
CA ALA A 28 -2.18 -6.37 -14.37
C ALA A 28 -2.48 -5.10 -15.17
N GLY A 29 -3.32 -5.16 -16.20
CA GLY A 29 -3.50 -4.05 -17.14
C GLY A 29 -4.10 -2.78 -16.53
N ALA A 30 -5.33 -2.88 -16.00
CA ALA A 30 -6.07 -1.74 -15.46
C ALA A 30 -5.38 -1.12 -14.23
N TRP A 31 -4.85 -1.99 -13.37
CA TRP A 31 -4.23 -1.62 -12.11
C TRP A 31 -2.89 -0.93 -12.34
N LEU A 32 -2.01 -1.49 -13.17
CA LEU A 32 -0.70 -0.89 -13.44
C LEU A 32 -0.82 0.44 -14.18
N GLY A 33 -1.75 0.56 -15.14
CA GLY A 33 -1.97 1.81 -15.87
C GLY A 33 -2.33 2.97 -14.95
N LEU A 34 -3.29 2.75 -14.03
CA LEU A 34 -3.70 3.77 -13.06
C LEU A 34 -2.55 4.20 -12.14
N ILE A 35 -1.81 3.23 -11.61
CA ILE A 35 -0.72 3.51 -10.68
C ILE A 35 0.46 4.18 -11.39
N LEU A 36 0.73 3.82 -12.65
CA LEU A 36 1.71 4.51 -13.48
C LEU A 36 1.33 5.98 -13.65
N LEU A 37 0.07 6.27 -13.97
CA LEU A 37 -0.41 7.66 -14.08
C LEU A 37 -0.23 8.43 -12.77
N LEU A 38 -0.53 7.82 -11.62
CA LEU A 38 -0.28 8.44 -10.32
C LEU A 38 1.21 8.68 -10.05
N CYS A 39 2.08 7.74 -10.42
CA CYS A 39 3.54 7.93 -10.30
C CYS A 39 4.04 9.08 -11.18
N LEU A 40 3.55 9.20 -12.41
CA LEU A 40 3.86 10.31 -13.31
C LEU A 40 3.31 11.64 -12.77
N ALA A 41 2.12 11.63 -12.17
CA ALA A 41 1.55 12.81 -11.51
C ALA A 41 2.37 13.25 -10.29
N ILE A 42 2.91 12.30 -9.50
CA ILE A 42 3.85 12.60 -8.40
C ILE A 42 5.11 13.28 -8.94
N PHE A 43 5.65 12.81 -10.07
CA PHE A 43 6.81 13.44 -10.71
C PHE A 43 6.48 14.85 -11.22
N ALA A 44 5.38 15.01 -11.95
CA ALA A 44 4.94 16.32 -12.44
C ALA A 44 4.67 17.31 -11.28
N GLY A 45 4.12 16.80 -10.18
CA GLY A 45 3.83 17.52 -8.95
C GLY A 45 4.98 17.55 -7.94
N GLN A 46 6.22 17.20 -8.31
CA GLN A 46 7.36 17.07 -7.37
C GLN A 46 7.63 18.34 -6.52
N ARG A 47 7.14 19.51 -6.96
CA ARG A 47 7.22 20.79 -6.24
C ARG A 47 6.24 20.92 -5.07
N LEU A 48 5.27 20.01 -4.97
CA LEU A 48 4.20 19.99 -3.99
C LEU A 48 4.27 18.68 -3.17
N PRO A 49 5.15 18.57 -2.17
CA PRO A 49 5.40 17.31 -1.47
C PRO A 49 4.15 16.76 -0.75
N LEU A 50 3.27 17.63 -0.26
CA LEU A 50 1.97 17.20 0.29
C LEU A 50 1.10 16.50 -0.75
N LEU A 51 0.99 17.07 -1.95
CA LEU A 51 0.23 16.47 -3.03
C LEU A 51 0.84 15.12 -3.40
N SER A 52 2.18 15.03 -3.49
CA SER A 52 2.88 13.77 -3.72
C SER A 52 2.59 12.73 -2.64
N GLY A 53 2.55 13.12 -1.37
CA GLY A 53 2.16 12.26 -0.25
C GLY A 53 0.71 11.77 -0.37
N ILE A 54 -0.22 12.66 -0.70
CA ILE A 54 -1.63 12.32 -0.93
C ILE A 54 -1.77 11.33 -2.10
N LEU A 55 -1.13 11.60 -3.23
CA LEU A 55 -1.18 10.74 -4.41
C LEU A 55 -0.55 9.37 -4.14
N SER A 56 0.53 9.31 -3.38
CA SER A 56 1.16 8.06 -2.95
C SER A 56 0.23 7.23 -2.07
N LEU A 57 -0.41 7.85 -1.07
CA LEU A 57 -1.38 7.17 -0.21
C LEU A 57 -2.61 6.73 -1.01
N LEU A 58 -3.11 7.55 -1.93
CA LEU A 58 -4.20 7.16 -2.84
C LEU A 58 -3.81 5.95 -3.70
N ALA A 59 -2.60 5.94 -4.26
CA ALA A 59 -2.10 4.82 -5.04
C ALA A 59 -2.02 3.53 -4.21
N LEU A 60 -1.50 3.61 -2.99
CA LEU A 60 -1.34 2.46 -2.10
C LEU A 60 -2.70 1.93 -1.59
N LEU A 61 -3.53 2.82 -1.02
CA LEU A 61 -4.84 2.44 -0.47
C LEU A 61 -5.81 2.01 -1.58
N GLY A 62 -5.77 2.68 -2.73
CA GLY A 62 -6.49 2.28 -3.93
C GLY A 62 -6.08 0.89 -4.39
N SER A 63 -4.78 0.59 -4.38
CA SER A 63 -4.26 -0.75 -4.70
C SER A 63 -4.77 -1.84 -3.76
N MET A 64 -5.00 -1.55 -2.47
CA MET A 64 -5.63 -2.50 -1.54
C MET A 64 -7.07 -2.83 -1.95
N LEU A 65 -7.85 -1.82 -2.36
CA LEU A 65 -9.24 -2.01 -2.79
C LEU A 65 -9.33 -2.72 -4.13
N VAL A 66 -8.44 -2.39 -5.07
CA VAL A 66 -8.35 -3.08 -6.36
C VAL A 66 -7.99 -4.55 -6.15
N ALA A 67 -7.00 -4.85 -5.29
CA ALA A 67 -6.67 -6.22 -4.92
C ALA A 67 -7.87 -6.97 -4.33
N ALA A 68 -8.65 -6.31 -3.46
CA ALA A 68 -9.87 -6.88 -2.90
C ALA A 68 -10.92 -7.20 -3.97
N ARG A 69 -11.10 -6.31 -4.96
CA ARG A 69 -12.03 -6.53 -6.09
C ARG A 69 -11.56 -7.67 -6.99
N VAL A 70 -10.28 -7.68 -7.36
CA VAL A 70 -9.66 -8.72 -8.20
C VAL A 70 -9.74 -10.10 -7.53
N ASP A 71 -9.66 -10.18 -6.20
CA ASP A 71 -9.83 -11.45 -5.49
C ASP A 71 -11.28 -11.98 -5.53
N GLN A 72 -12.26 -11.10 -5.68
CA GLN A 72 -13.69 -11.47 -5.71
C GLN A 72 -14.18 -11.91 -7.10
N THR A 73 -13.52 -11.47 -8.18
CA THR A 73 -13.95 -11.68 -9.57
C THR A 73 -12.94 -12.53 -10.34
N GLU A 74 -13.40 -13.36 -11.29
CA GLU A 74 -12.50 -14.11 -12.18
C GLU A 74 -11.77 -13.20 -13.18
N LYS A 75 -12.46 -12.20 -13.73
CA LYS A 75 -11.89 -11.18 -14.63
C LYS A 75 -12.33 -9.79 -14.20
N ALA A 76 -11.44 -9.03 -13.57
CA ALA A 76 -11.72 -7.64 -13.21
C ALA A 76 -11.55 -6.74 -14.45
N SER A 77 -12.61 -6.01 -14.83
CA SER A 77 -12.52 -5.02 -15.90
C SER A 77 -11.98 -3.67 -15.39
N ILE A 78 -11.53 -2.78 -16.28
CA ILE A 78 -11.18 -1.39 -15.93
C ILE A 78 -12.38 -0.69 -15.28
N THR A 79 -13.59 -0.95 -15.78
CA THR A 79 -14.83 -0.38 -15.26
C THR A 79 -15.09 -0.82 -13.82
N ASP A 80 -14.82 -2.09 -13.49
CA ASP A 80 -14.92 -2.60 -12.11
C ASP A 80 -13.92 -1.95 -11.16
N VAL A 81 -12.69 -1.72 -11.64
CA VAL A 81 -11.65 -1.04 -10.88
C VAL A 81 -12.06 0.39 -10.60
N LEU A 82 -12.50 1.14 -11.62
CA LEU A 82 -12.92 2.53 -11.48
C LEU A 82 -14.18 2.66 -10.63
N SER A 83 -15.15 1.75 -10.75
CA SER A 83 -16.37 1.78 -9.94
C SER A 83 -16.06 1.52 -8.46
N THR A 84 -15.17 0.57 -8.15
CA THR A 84 -14.70 0.29 -6.79
C THR A 84 -14.01 1.51 -6.19
N LEU A 85 -13.09 2.13 -6.96
CA LEU A 85 -12.39 3.34 -6.51
C LEU A 85 -13.34 4.53 -6.34
N ARG A 86 -14.34 4.68 -7.21
CA ARG A 86 -15.37 5.71 -7.09
C ARG A 86 -16.24 5.51 -5.86
N GLN A 87 -16.66 4.28 -5.58
CA GLN A 87 -17.48 3.94 -4.42
C GLN A 87 -16.78 4.29 -3.10
N HIS A 88 -15.46 4.08 -3.02
CA HIS A 88 -14.67 4.41 -1.84
C HIS A 88 -13.91 5.74 -1.97
N GLY A 89 -14.17 6.55 -3.00
CA GLY A 89 -13.35 7.70 -3.36
C GLY A 89 -13.26 8.77 -2.28
N GLN A 90 -14.39 9.07 -1.62
CA GLN A 90 -14.42 10.01 -0.50
C GLN A 90 -13.59 9.51 0.69
N THR A 91 -13.74 8.23 1.06
CA THR A 91 -12.98 7.63 2.15
C THR A 91 -11.50 7.59 1.82
N LEU A 92 -11.12 7.18 0.60
CA LEU A 92 -9.74 7.18 0.11
C LEU A 92 -9.12 8.57 0.24
N LEU A 93 -9.79 9.59 -0.30
CA LEU A 93 -9.28 10.96 -0.28
C LEU A 93 -9.16 11.49 1.15
N ALA A 94 -10.20 11.33 1.98
CA ALA A 94 -10.18 11.77 3.36
C ALA A 94 -9.04 11.12 4.16
N TYR A 95 -8.84 9.81 3.98
CA TYR A 95 -7.75 9.07 4.63
C TYR A 95 -6.38 9.59 4.19
N SER A 96 -6.16 9.70 2.89
CA SER A 96 -4.89 10.17 2.33
C SER A 96 -4.57 11.61 2.74
N VAL A 97 -5.56 12.51 2.71
CA VAL A 97 -5.40 13.90 3.13
C VAL A 97 -5.10 13.99 4.63
N ALA A 98 -5.87 13.31 5.47
CA ALA A 98 -5.67 13.36 6.92
C ALA A 98 -4.28 12.86 7.32
N ILE A 99 -3.84 11.73 6.75
CA ILE A 99 -2.50 11.18 7.02
C ILE A 99 -1.40 12.12 6.49
N ALA A 100 -1.54 12.64 5.28
CA ALA A 100 -0.55 13.56 4.71
C ALA A 100 -0.42 14.84 5.55
N LEU A 101 -1.53 15.41 6.02
CA LEU A 101 -1.54 16.59 6.89
C LEU A 101 -0.88 16.31 8.25
N VAL A 102 -1.14 15.14 8.85
CA VAL A 102 -0.47 14.75 10.09
C VAL A 102 1.02 14.53 9.87
N GLY A 103 1.42 13.88 8.77
CA GLY A 103 2.82 13.73 8.38
C GLY A 103 3.52 15.09 8.23
N ALA A 104 2.84 16.05 7.61
CA ALA A 104 3.31 17.43 7.50
C ALA A 104 3.50 18.08 8.88
N LEU A 105 2.53 17.90 9.78
CA LEU A 105 2.57 18.45 11.13
C LEU A 105 3.72 17.86 11.94
N ILE A 106 3.91 16.54 11.88
CA ILE A 106 5.05 15.85 12.52
C ILE A 106 6.36 16.43 12.00
N TRP A 107 6.48 16.63 10.69
CA TRP A 107 7.68 17.23 10.12
C TRP A 107 7.93 18.65 10.63
N VAL A 108 6.90 19.50 10.61
CA VAL A 108 6.97 20.89 11.07
C VAL A 108 7.35 20.99 12.55
N LEU A 109 6.74 20.16 13.40
CA LEU A 109 6.90 20.25 14.85
C LEU A 109 8.15 19.54 15.37
N LEU A 110 8.53 18.41 14.77
CA LEU A 110 9.54 17.51 15.34
C LEU A 110 10.81 17.38 14.47
N LEU A 111 10.74 17.65 13.17
CA LEU A 111 11.85 17.40 12.24
C LEU A 111 12.41 18.68 11.60
N ALA A 112 11.70 19.81 11.72
CA ALA A 112 12.22 21.12 11.30
C ALA A 112 13.47 21.44 12.12
N ARG A 113 14.62 21.49 11.44
CA ARG A 113 15.88 21.90 12.07
C ARG A 113 15.85 23.39 12.38
N PRO A 114 16.45 23.84 13.49
CA PRO A 114 16.69 25.27 13.72
C PRO A 114 17.38 25.89 12.51
N GLY A 115 16.83 26.99 11.98
CA GLY A 115 17.34 27.67 10.78
C GLY A 115 16.87 27.12 9.43
N VAL A 116 16.09 26.03 9.40
CA VAL A 116 15.38 25.57 8.19
C VAL A 116 13.93 26.03 8.27
N PRO A 117 13.41 26.75 7.27
CA PRO A 117 12.02 27.19 7.29
C PRO A 117 11.05 25.99 7.37
N TRP A 118 10.09 26.05 8.27
CA TRP A 118 9.14 24.96 8.50
C TRP A 118 8.29 24.62 7.26
N TRP A 119 8.07 25.61 6.37
CA TRP A 119 7.35 25.45 5.10
C TRP A 119 8.14 24.69 4.03
N THR A 120 9.39 24.29 4.29
CA THR A 120 10.16 23.44 3.37
C THR A 120 9.52 22.08 3.11
N VAL A 121 8.64 21.61 4.00
CA VAL A 121 7.82 20.42 3.75
C VAL A 121 6.73 20.66 2.69
N LEU A 122 6.31 21.92 2.53
CA LEU A 122 5.34 22.34 1.51
C LEU A 122 6.03 22.65 0.18
N TYR A 123 7.31 23.03 0.24
CA TYR A 123 8.13 23.42 -0.90
C TYR A 123 9.59 23.00 -0.69
N SER A 124 10.05 21.99 -1.44
CA SER A 124 11.46 21.60 -1.45
C SER A 124 12.07 21.95 -2.80
N GLU A 125 12.81 23.05 -2.88
CA GLU A 125 13.63 23.36 -4.06
C GLU A 125 14.84 22.41 -4.21
N ARG A 126 15.28 21.81 -3.09
CA ARG A 126 16.57 21.11 -2.99
C ARG A 126 16.75 19.86 -3.85
N ASN A 127 15.72 19.35 -4.51
CA ASN A 127 15.81 18.14 -5.34
C ASN A 127 15.04 18.22 -6.66
N ILE A 128 14.51 19.40 -7.04
CA ILE A 128 13.65 19.53 -8.21
C ILE A 128 14.40 19.12 -9.47
N VAL A 129 13.86 18.15 -10.19
CA VAL A 129 14.36 17.80 -11.53
C VAL A 129 13.86 18.86 -12.50
N THR A 130 14.74 19.78 -12.91
CA THR A 130 14.45 20.86 -13.88
C THR A 130 14.67 20.43 -15.32
N ALA A 131 15.61 19.52 -15.55
CA ALA A 131 15.87 18.87 -16.83
C ALA A 131 16.14 17.38 -16.59
N LEU A 132 15.64 16.53 -17.49
CA LEU A 132 15.96 15.11 -17.47
C LEU A 132 17.38 14.90 -17.96
N SER A 133 18.06 13.93 -17.35
CA SER A 133 19.37 13.47 -17.82
C SER A 133 19.29 12.91 -19.24
N GLU A 134 20.35 13.10 -20.03
CA GLU A 134 20.48 12.49 -21.36
C GLU A 134 20.61 10.96 -21.28
N SER A 135 21.21 10.45 -20.20
CA SER A 135 21.20 9.02 -19.91
C SER A 135 19.79 8.54 -19.57
N TRP A 136 19.26 7.65 -20.40
CA TRP A 136 17.90 7.10 -20.26
C TRP A 136 17.67 6.48 -18.87
N PHE A 137 18.66 5.78 -18.32
CA PHE A 137 18.52 5.11 -17.02
C PHE A 137 18.41 6.12 -15.88
N ILE A 138 19.24 7.16 -15.91
CA ILE A 138 19.21 8.23 -14.92
C ILE A 138 17.90 9.03 -15.04
N ALA A 139 17.43 9.30 -16.25
CA ALA A 139 16.15 9.95 -16.49
C ALA A 139 14.98 9.16 -15.89
N LEU A 140 14.94 7.84 -16.10
CA LEU A 140 13.91 6.98 -15.49
C LEU A 140 13.99 7.00 -13.96
N ARG A 141 15.21 6.99 -13.39
CA ARG A 141 15.39 7.13 -11.95
C ARG A 141 14.85 8.47 -11.46
N GLN A 142 15.15 9.58 -12.13
CA GLN A 142 14.62 10.91 -11.81
C GLN A 142 13.09 10.96 -11.83
N VAL A 143 12.45 10.24 -12.76
CA VAL A 143 10.99 10.15 -12.86
C VAL A 143 10.38 9.39 -11.67
N PHE A 144 10.95 8.24 -11.30
CA PHE A 144 10.30 7.33 -10.34
C PHE A 144 10.83 7.42 -8.90
N VAL A 145 11.94 8.11 -8.66
CA VAL A 145 12.55 8.20 -7.32
C VAL A 145 11.60 8.81 -6.28
N TYR A 146 10.83 9.83 -6.65
CA TYR A 146 9.87 10.49 -5.77
C TYR A 146 8.73 9.56 -5.34
N SER A 147 8.13 8.86 -6.31
CA SER A 147 7.05 7.93 -6.02
C SER A 147 7.53 6.73 -5.21
N ALA A 148 8.76 6.26 -5.41
CA ALA A 148 9.35 5.19 -4.61
C ALA A 148 9.60 5.60 -3.15
N TYR A 149 10.19 6.78 -2.91
CA TYR A 149 10.39 7.27 -1.54
C TYR A 149 9.06 7.54 -0.84
N ALA A 150 8.07 8.11 -1.55
CA ALA A 150 6.74 8.31 -1.00
C ALA A 150 6.05 6.98 -0.61
N LEU A 151 6.26 5.91 -1.38
CA LEU A 151 5.78 4.57 -1.06
C LEU A 151 6.38 4.05 0.26
N GLY A 152 7.70 4.18 0.42
CA GLY A 152 8.38 3.79 1.67
C GLY A 152 7.87 4.58 2.88
N LEU A 153 7.70 5.90 2.72
CA LEU A 153 7.14 6.76 3.76
C LEU A 153 5.68 6.43 4.10
N SER A 154 4.90 5.94 3.13
CA SER A 154 3.50 5.54 3.34
C SER A 154 3.37 4.44 4.39
N PHE A 155 4.34 3.52 4.52
CA PHE A 155 4.31 2.51 5.58
C PHE A 155 4.34 3.14 6.98
N PHE A 156 5.24 4.10 7.20
CA PHE A 156 5.33 4.81 8.48
C PHE A 156 4.08 5.66 8.73
N ALA A 157 3.59 6.32 7.69
CA ALA A 157 2.38 7.15 7.75
C ALA A 157 1.13 6.33 8.09
N LEU A 158 1.09 5.04 7.73
CA LEU A 158 0.02 4.11 8.11
C LEU A 158 0.20 3.54 9.53
N ASN A 159 1.32 3.77 10.21
CA ASN A 159 1.63 3.26 11.55
C ASN A 159 1.89 4.37 12.59
N ILE A 160 1.28 5.55 12.44
CA ILE A 160 1.42 6.65 13.40
C ILE A 160 0.77 6.24 14.74
N PRO A 161 1.54 6.08 15.83
CA PRO A 161 1.02 5.62 17.11
C PRO A 161 -0.13 6.51 17.61
N GLY A 162 -1.23 5.90 18.04
CA GLY A 162 -2.39 6.63 18.55
C GLY A 162 -3.30 7.23 17.48
N LEU A 163 -2.90 7.23 16.20
CA LEU A 163 -3.69 7.79 15.10
C LEU A 163 -4.06 6.75 14.05
N THR A 164 -3.07 6.03 13.52
CA THR A 164 -3.26 5.06 12.45
C THR A 164 -2.67 3.70 12.80
N SER A 165 -3.26 2.65 12.24
CA SER A 165 -2.65 1.32 12.19
C SER A 165 -2.67 0.80 10.76
N PHE A 166 -1.69 -0.02 10.37
CA PHE A 166 -1.50 -0.45 8.98
C PHE A 166 -2.74 -1.14 8.41
N LEU A 167 -3.43 -1.93 9.23
CA LEU A 167 -4.64 -2.67 8.85
C LEU A 167 -5.94 -1.88 9.08
N GLN A 168 -5.86 -0.64 9.55
CA GLN A 168 -7.04 0.18 9.84
C GLN A 168 -7.86 0.53 8.61
N PHE A 169 -7.18 0.91 7.52
CA PHE A 169 -7.87 1.27 6.28
C PHE A 169 -8.73 0.12 5.75
N PRO A 170 -8.21 -1.11 5.53
CA PRO A 170 -9.05 -2.22 5.09
C PRO A 170 -10.10 -2.63 6.13
N CYS A 171 -9.84 -2.48 7.44
CA CYS A 171 -10.88 -2.66 8.45
C CYS A 171 -12.03 -1.64 8.31
N THR A 172 -11.72 -0.41 7.94
CA THR A 172 -12.72 0.65 7.73
C THR A 172 -13.52 0.40 6.45
N THR A 173 -12.84 0.11 5.34
CA THR A 173 -13.47 0.01 4.01
C THR A 173 -14.06 -1.36 3.70
N LEU A 174 -13.43 -2.45 4.13
CA LEU A 174 -13.84 -3.82 3.80
C LEU A 174 -14.68 -4.49 4.89
N LEU A 175 -14.52 -4.10 6.17
CA LEU A 175 -15.36 -4.59 7.27
C LEU A 175 -16.44 -3.57 7.69
N GLY A 176 -16.40 -2.35 7.16
CA GLY A 176 -17.34 -1.28 7.53
C GLY A 176 -17.20 -0.82 8.98
N LEU A 177 -16.03 -1.03 9.61
CA LEU A 177 -15.83 -0.63 11.00
C LEU A 177 -15.65 0.89 11.11
N PRO A 178 -16.22 1.53 12.17
CA PRO A 178 -15.92 2.93 12.46
C PRO A 178 -14.42 3.16 12.69
N PHE A 179 -13.91 4.33 12.34
CA PHE A 179 -12.48 4.66 12.35
C PHE A 179 -11.74 4.22 13.62
N ARG A 180 -12.28 4.54 14.81
CA ARG A 180 -11.65 4.19 16.11
C ARG A 180 -11.67 2.68 16.40
N SER A 181 -12.75 2.00 16.01
CA SER A 181 -12.86 0.54 16.14
C SER A 181 -11.93 -0.16 15.17
N ALA A 182 -11.84 0.34 13.93
CA ALA A 182 -10.89 -0.12 12.94
C ALA A 182 -9.44 0.07 13.38
N TYR A 183 -9.11 1.19 14.05
CA TYR A 183 -7.77 1.42 14.62
C TYR A 183 -7.42 0.34 15.64
N ARG A 184 -8.32 0.10 16.61
CA ARG A 184 -8.11 -0.91 17.66
C ARG A 184 -7.99 -2.31 17.08
N ALA A 185 -8.88 -2.68 16.17
CA ALA A 185 -8.86 -3.98 15.51
C ALA A 185 -7.59 -4.17 14.68
N GLY A 186 -7.22 -3.17 13.87
CA GLY A 186 -6.01 -3.18 13.05
C GLY A 186 -4.74 -3.30 13.88
N ALA A 187 -4.60 -2.48 14.93
CA ALA A 187 -3.48 -2.54 15.86
C ALA A 187 -3.39 -3.90 16.57
N ALA A 188 -4.52 -4.43 17.06
CA ALA A 188 -4.55 -5.76 17.66
C ALA A 188 -4.14 -6.86 16.67
N GLY A 189 -4.60 -6.78 15.43
CA GLY A 189 -4.23 -7.71 14.36
C GLY A 189 -2.76 -7.65 13.99
N GLN A 190 -2.17 -6.45 13.98
CA GLN A 190 -0.74 -6.27 13.77
C GLN A 190 0.08 -6.84 14.91
N MET A 191 -0.28 -6.52 16.16
CA MET A 191 0.45 -7.00 17.34
C MET A 191 0.40 -8.52 17.47
N LYS A 192 -0.77 -9.13 17.23
CA LYS A 192 -0.94 -10.58 17.25
C LYS A 192 -0.13 -11.30 16.16
N ASN A 193 0.20 -10.60 15.08
CA ASN A 193 0.94 -11.12 13.93
C ASN A 193 2.23 -10.31 13.69
N LEU A 194 2.92 -9.93 14.78
CA LEU A 194 4.05 -8.99 14.72
C LEU A 194 5.15 -9.44 13.75
N ALA A 195 5.58 -10.69 13.83
CA ALA A 195 6.67 -11.20 13.00
C ALA A 195 6.41 -11.06 11.48
N PRO A 196 5.30 -11.57 10.90
CA PRO A 196 5.01 -11.34 9.49
C PRO A 196 4.74 -9.88 9.17
N MET A 197 4.17 -9.08 10.10
CA MET A 197 3.97 -7.64 9.89
C MET A 197 5.28 -6.85 9.82
N LEU A 198 6.29 -7.21 10.63
CA LEU A 198 7.64 -6.65 10.53
C LEU A 198 8.27 -7.02 9.19
N GLY A 199 8.04 -8.24 8.71
CA GLY A 199 8.42 -8.66 7.36
C GLY A 199 7.80 -7.80 6.26
N VAL A 200 6.49 -7.50 6.37
CA VAL A 200 5.83 -6.54 5.46
C VAL A 200 6.50 -5.17 5.55
N GLY A 201 6.76 -4.65 6.75
CA GLY A 201 7.46 -3.38 6.94
C GLY A 201 8.85 -3.36 6.29
N LEU A 202 9.61 -4.45 6.40
CA LEU A 202 10.91 -4.59 5.75
C LEU A 202 10.79 -4.52 4.21
N LEU A 203 9.77 -5.13 3.62
CA LEU A 203 9.51 -5.06 2.18
C LEU A 203 9.18 -3.63 1.73
N PHE A 204 8.40 -2.88 2.51
CA PHE A 204 8.12 -1.46 2.24
C PHE A 204 9.36 -0.58 2.28
N VAL A 205 10.41 -0.96 3.01
CA VAL A 205 11.67 -0.21 3.09
C VAL A 205 12.65 -0.64 2.01
N LEU A 206 12.89 -1.95 1.88
CA LEU A 206 13.94 -2.48 1.01
C LEU A 206 13.56 -2.46 -0.48
N LEU A 207 12.32 -2.84 -0.83
CA LEU A 207 11.95 -2.98 -2.24
C LEU A 207 11.99 -1.65 -3.00
N PRO A 208 11.49 -0.51 -2.47
CA PRO A 208 11.60 0.76 -3.17
C PRO A 208 13.06 1.16 -3.43
N VAL A 209 13.96 0.92 -2.47
CA VAL A 209 15.39 1.21 -2.64
C VAL A 209 16.00 0.35 -3.75
N ILE A 210 15.78 -0.96 -3.70
CA ILE A 210 16.29 -1.90 -4.71
C ILE A 210 15.76 -1.54 -6.10
N VAL A 211 14.45 -1.29 -6.23
CA VAL A 211 13.82 -0.97 -7.50
C VAL A 211 14.31 0.35 -8.07
N VAL A 212 14.46 1.40 -7.26
CA VAL A 212 15.01 2.69 -7.74
C VAL A 212 16.45 2.56 -8.22
N LEU A 213 17.25 1.69 -7.60
CA LEU A 213 18.65 1.51 -7.95
C LEU A 213 18.86 0.59 -9.16
N ALA A 214 17.99 -0.41 -9.34
CA ALA A 214 18.17 -1.43 -10.38
C ALA A 214 17.20 -1.29 -11.56
N LEU A 215 15.92 -0.99 -11.30
CA LEU A 215 14.87 -0.99 -12.33
C LEU A 215 13.72 -0.01 -12.01
N PRO A 216 13.96 1.33 -12.11
CA PRO A 216 12.99 2.35 -11.71
C PRO A 216 11.57 2.21 -12.30
N PRO A 217 11.38 1.73 -13.55
CA PRO A 217 10.04 1.54 -14.10
C PRO A 217 9.15 0.54 -13.35
N LEU A 218 9.69 -0.26 -12.43
CA LEU A 218 8.89 -1.17 -11.59
C LEU A 218 8.26 -0.50 -10.36
N VAL A 219 8.47 0.79 -10.12
CA VAL A 219 7.86 1.48 -8.97
C VAL A 219 6.33 1.38 -8.97
N PRO A 220 5.60 1.56 -10.08
CA PRO A 220 4.16 1.31 -10.12
C PRO A 220 3.78 -0.12 -9.73
N LEU A 221 4.56 -1.10 -10.16
CA LEU A 221 4.35 -2.50 -9.78
C LEU A 221 4.50 -2.72 -8.27
N LEU A 222 5.40 -1.99 -7.61
CA LEU A 222 5.56 -2.07 -6.15
C LEU A 222 4.32 -1.57 -5.40
N TYR A 223 3.69 -0.48 -5.84
CA TYR A 223 2.43 -0.01 -5.25
C TYR A 223 1.33 -1.07 -5.37
N CYS A 224 1.21 -1.70 -6.54
CA CYS A 224 0.28 -2.80 -6.74
C CYS A 224 0.60 -3.98 -5.80
N PHE A 225 1.86 -4.41 -5.77
CA PHE A 225 2.31 -5.53 -4.96
C PHE A 225 2.08 -5.30 -3.47
N LEU A 226 2.50 -4.15 -2.93
CA LEU A 226 2.39 -3.84 -1.52
C LEU A 226 0.92 -3.59 -1.10
N GLY A 227 0.11 -3.03 -1.99
CA GLY A 227 -1.33 -2.93 -1.81
C GLY A 227 -2.00 -4.31 -1.75
N ALA A 228 -1.67 -5.22 -2.67
CA ALA A 228 -2.15 -6.60 -2.63
C ALA A 228 -1.65 -7.35 -1.39
N LEU A 229 -0.40 -7.17 -1.01
CA LEU A 229 0.20 -7.80 0.16
C LEU A 229 -0.54 -7.38 1.44
N ALA A 230 -0.85 -6.09 1.57
CA ALA A 230 -1.65 -5.57 2.68
C ALA A 230 -3.07 -6.15 2.68
N TYR A 231 -3.71 -6.24 1.51
CA TYR A 231 -5.04 -6.87 1.38
C TYR A 231 -5.02 -8.36 1.76
N VAL A 232 -4.07 -9.14 1.25
CA VAL A 232 -3.96 -10.57 1.54
C VAL A 232 -3.68 -10.81 3.02
N GLY A 233 -2.77 -10.02 3.62
CA GLY A 233 -2.53 -10.06 5.06
C GLY A 233 -3.79 -9.75 5.87
N PHE A 234 -4.50 -8.67 5.51
CA PHE A 234 -5.80 -8.34 6.11
C PHE A 234 -6.80 -9.50 5.99
N ARG A 235 -6.93 -10.08 4.79
CA ARG A 235 -7.86 -11.16 4.49
C ARG A 235 -7.58 -12.39 5.35
N GLU A 236 -6.33 -12.83 5.46
CA GLU A 236 -6.00 -14.00 6.29
C GLU A 236 -6.21 -13.71 7.78
N ILE A 237 -5.83 -12.51 8.25
CA ILE A 237 -5.96 -12.12 9.66
C ILE A 237 -7.42 -11.99 10.09
N PHE A 238 -8.27 -11.31 9.32
CA PHE A 238 -9.63 -10.99 9.75
C PHE A 238 -10.69 -11.92 9.16
N LEU A 239 -10.51 -12.39 7.93
CA LEU A 239 -11.48 -13.26 7.26
C LEU A 239 -11.10 -14.74 7.35
N GLY A 240 -9.85 -15.07 7.71
CA GLY A 240 -9.36 -16.44 7.78
C GLY A 240 -9.21 -17.12 6.41
N ILE A 241 -9.22 -16.34 5.32
CA ILE A 241 -9.12 -16.85 3.96
C ILE A 241 -7.65 -16.79 3.54
N SER A 242 -7.03 -17.97 3.49
CA SER A 242 -5.59 -18.14 3.26
C SER A 242 -5.23 -18.41 1.80
N ALA A 243 -6.15 -18.25 0.85
CA ALA A 243 -5.92 -18.48 -0.58
C ALA A 243 -6.81 -17.56 -1.41
N ASN A 244 -6.35 -17.20 -2.61
CA ASN A 244 -7.17 -16.46 -3.57
C ASN A 244 -8.36 -17.32 -4.00
N ARG A 245 -9.54 -16.72 -4.24
CA ARG A 245 -10.80 -17.48 -4.42
C ARG A 245 -10.75 -18.50 -5.57
N GLU A 246 -10.06 -18.21 -6.67
CA GLU A 246 -9.84 -19.17 -7.77
C GLU A 246 -9.01 -20.39 -7.35
N TRP A 247 -8.06 -20.26 -6.42
CA TRP A 247 -7.27 -21.39 -5.92
C TRP A 247 -8.04 -22.24 -4.92
N ALA A 248 -8.97 -21.62 -4.18
CA ALA A 248 -9.89 -22.34 -3.33
C ALA A 248 -10.90 -23.17 -4.17
N SER A 249 -11.36 -22.66 -5.31
CA SER A 249 -12.22 -23.40 -6.25
C SER A 249 -11.45 -24.43 -7.09
N ALA A 250 -10.19 -24.18 -7.45
CA ALA A 250 -9.34 -25.10 -8.22
C ALA A 250 -8.76 -26.27 -7.38
N GLY A 251 -9.11 -26.41 -6.11
CA GLY A 251 -8.75 -27.58 -5.28
C GLY A 251 -7.26 -27.78 -5.02
N PHE A 252 -6.40 -26.81 -5.35
CA PHE A 252 -4.96 -26.91 -5.11
C PHE A 252 -4.67 -26.77 -3.62
N ARG A 253 -4.57 -27.93 -2.95
CA ARG A 253 -4.12 -28.04 -1.56
C ARG A 253 -2.71 -27.48 -1.47
N LEU A 254 -2.53 -26.41 -0.68
CA LEU A 254 -1.21 -25.97 -0.24
C LEU A 254 -0.47 -27.17 0.35
N PRO A 255 0.79 -27.45 -0.05
CA PRO A 255 1.55 -28.56 0.50
C PRO A 255 1.78 -28.28 1.99
N GLY A 256 1.09 -29.02 2.87
CA GLY A 256 1.25 -28.90 4.32
C GLY A 256 0.01 -29.19 5.17
N ARG A 257 -1.21 -29.24 4.63
CA ARG A 257 -2.38 -29.69 5.42
C ARG A 257 -2.62 -31.19 5.21
N ARG A 258 -2.05 -32.01 6.08
CA ARG A 258 -2.51 -33.39 6.30
C ARG A 258 -3.95 -33.30 6.82
N SER A 259 -4.88 -33.93 6.11
CA SER A 259 -6.24 -34.16 6.56
C SER A 259 -6.19 -35.06 7.79
N GLN A 260 -6.56 -34.53 8.95
CA GLN A 260 -7.22 -35.35 9.95
C GLN A 260 -8.71 -35.26 9.62
N SER A 261 -9.27 -36.37 9.14
CA SER A 261 -10.69 -36.67 9.23
C SER A 261 -10.83 -37.91 10.12
N PRO A 262 -11.84 -37.97 11.01
CA PRO A 262 -12.26 -39.23 11.61
C PRO A 262 -12.77 -40.21 10.54
#